data_AF-A0A6S7JD19-F1
#
_entry.id   AF-A0A6S7JD19-F1
#
_cell.length_a   1.000
_cell.length_b   1.000
_cell.length_c   1.000
_cell.angle_alpha   90.00
_cell.angle_beta   90.00
_cell.angle_gamma   90.00
#
_symmetry.space_group_name_H-M   'P 1'
#
loop_
_entity.id
_entity.type
_entity.pdbx_description
1 polymer ?
#
loop_
_entity_poly.entity_id
_entity_poly.type
_entity_poly.pdbx_seq_one_letter_code
_entity_poly.pdbx_strand_id
1 'polypeptide(L)'
;MFLAHIRDPLNLTHPVKGWKLRFVELSAPTPSKEVVHQLLNDVVLRAQGTDRAGALSVEDQMKASTPWFEAFRDCFIHMVRPSDHEFIRHFLGCLFVVSSNNTDPLNAFQSLSSALDSQQPSDSIHSKWFSTNIFKYYLMIHDITDGVQNKAEGIYQSMKSYYGSSICHMLMINSRSAEQYSPNLPDPWSQFIISTSKDTLEMMNDETSTESATEAQEEEEVVVDENFDPLIAVQNSNENSAPVLIGPLSFENDVENKTPNKHLDENNVDGRKPESRGLGGTRQFSGGLLSQAGSNVGQHGACLTLSDHDRIRIFVHELAIRGLIPFIERSMRYLYDQITARKGLHKSFFHATKKWFGGGKPVGQTNSSLVPGIIYDSESPELLWRKLGDLAFLVQNYELAYNCYHTAKRDFNTNHAWLYFAGALEMASISAFMAGGQRPYPAHYMETSISTYVDACRQHQFAARATLFGIEAFKSRRMYSEAAFALLKMTGEESDLLSAILLEQAAHCFLRTRPQRIRKYAFNMILAGHRYSKAAQRKHALRCYKHSLFIYHSKSWRMAEDHINFIIGRQSFNLRQLEDALLAFKELLLGESFQSAEQQASYLREFLFVFQ
;
A
#
# COMPACT_ATOMS: atom_id res chain seq x y z
N MET A 1 0.52 -26.98 2.60
CA MET A 1 1.34 -25.87 3.15
C MET A 1 2.62 -26.50 3.68
N PHE A 2 3.77 -26.20 3.08
CA PHE A 2 5.01 -26.92 3.36
C PHE A 2 5.74 -26.33 4.58
N LEU A 3 6.32 -27.19 5.41
CA LEU A 3 7.25 -26.80 6.47
C LEU A 3 8.66 -26.83 5.87
N ALA A 4 9.21 -25.66 5.58
CA ALA A 4 10.62 -25.55 5.21
C ALA A 4 11.46 -25.29 6.47
N HIS A 5 12.75 -25.55 6.38
CA HIS A 5 13.69 -25.21 7.42
C HIS A 5 14.79 -24.35 6.82
N ILE A 6 15.27 -23.39 7.58
CA ILE A 6 16.40 -22.54 7.20
C ILE A 6 17.48 -22.58 8.27
N ARG A 7 18.75 -22.62 7.86
CA ARG A 7 19.90 -22.47 8.75
C ARG A 7 20.30 -21.01 8.87
N ASP A 8 20.37 -20.52 10.09
CA ASP A 8 20.93 -19.19 10.36
C ASP A 8 22.47 -19.18 10.20
N PRO A 9 23.12 -18.01 10.31
CA PRO A 9 24.57 -17.92 10.18
C PRO A 9 25.36 -18.77 11.18
N LEU A 10 24.77 -19.09 12.33
CA LEU A 10 25.34 -19.94 13.38
C LEU A 10 25.02 -21.43 13.17
N ASN A 11 24.48 -21.80 12.01
CA ASN A 11 24.00 -23.14 11.66
C ASN A 11 22.84 -23.67 12.52
N LEU A 12 22.15 -22.82 13.28
CA LEU A 12 20.93 -23.22 13.98
C LEU A 12 19.78 -23.29 12.97
N THR A 13 18.94 -24.32 13.11
CA THR A 13 17.84 -24.58 12.18
C THR A 13 16.54 -23.99 12.70
N HIS A 14 15.84 -23.24 11.86
CA HIS A 14 14.60 -22.54 12.18
C HIS A 14 13.49 -22.98 11.22
N PRO A 15 12.26 -23.23 11.71
CA PRO A 15 11.13 -23.59 10.85
C PRO A 15 10.57 -22.36 10.13
N VAL A 16 10.26 -22.52 8.85
CA VAL A 16 9.57 -21.51 8.03
C VAL A 16 8.20 -22.06 7.64
N LYS A 17 7.13 -21.39 8.08
CA LYS A 17 5.74 -21.86 7.91
C LYS A 17 4.96 -20.98 6.94
N GLY A 18 4.24 -21.60 6.01
CA GLY A 18 3.37 -20.84 5.10
C GLY A 18 4.13 -19.80 4.25
N TRP A 19 5.36 -20.13 3.86
CA TRP A 19 6.20 -19.23 3.06
C TRP A 19 5.53 -18.92 1.72
N LYS A 20 5.47 -17.63 1.35
CA LYS A 20 4.85 -17.14 0.12
C LYS A 20 5.92 -16.49 -0.75
N LEU A 21 5.93 -16.84 -2.04
CA LEU A 21 6.77 -16.21 -3.04
C LEU A 21 5.95 -15.22 -3.86
N ARG A 22 6.51 -14.04 -4.11
CA ARG A 22 5.91 -13.01 -4.96
C ARG A 22 6.75 -12.89 -6.22
N PHE A 23 6.14 -13.13 -7.37
CA PHE A 23 6.72 -12.89 -8.68
C PHE A 23 6.14 -11.62 -9.26
N VAL A 24 6.99 -10.81 -9.88
CA VAL A 24 6.64 -9.53 -10.49
C VAL A 24 7.32 -9.54 -11.85
N GLU A 25 6.58 -9.22 -12.90
CA GLU A 25 7.17 -9.02 -14.22
C GLU A 25 8.05 -7.77 -14.18
N LEU A 26 9.32 -7.92 -14.58
CA LEU A 26 10.32 -6.86 -14.48
C LEU A 26 9.98 -5.65 -15.37
N SER A 27 9.31 -5.90 -16.51
CA SER A 27 8.83 -4.88 -17.46
C SER A 27 7.49 -4.25 -17.10
N ALA A 28 6.83 -4.67 -16.01
CA ALA A 28 5.51 -4.14 -15.68
C ALA A 28 5.58 -2.64 -15.35
N PRO A 29 4.68 -1.81 -15.93
CA PRO A 29 4.62 -0.40 -15.62
C PRO A 29 4.22 -0.19 -14.16
N THR A 30 4.71 0.89 -13.56
CA THR A 30 4.24 1.30 -12.23
C THR A 30 3.07 2.25 -12.39
N PRO A 31 1.95 2.03 -11.68
CA PRO A 31 0.81 2.93 -11.77
C PRO A 31 1.19 4.33 -11.26
N SER A 32 0.66 5.34 -11.94
CA SER A 32 0.68 6.74 -11.52
C SER A 32 -0.04 6.92 -10.17
N LYS A 33 0.15 8.08 -9.53
CA LYS A 33 -0.44 8.33 -8.21
C LYS A 33 -1.97 8.39 -8.30
N GLU A 34 -2.46 8.95 -9.39
CA GLU A 34 -3.85 9.14 -9.75
C GLU A 34 -4.53 7.78 -9.89
N VAL A 35 -3.89 6.86 -10.63
CA VAL A 35 -4.35 5.48 -10.77
C VAL A 35 -4.38 4.74 -9.43
N VAL A 36 -3.35 4.89 -8.59
CA VAL A 36 -3.34 4.27 -7.25
C VAL A 36 -4.47 4.84 -6.38
N HIS A 37 -4.72 6.14 -6.44
CA HIS A 37 -5.80 6.79 -5.69
C HIS A 37 -7.18 6.29 -6.15
N GLN A 38 -7.39 6.16 -7.45
CA GLN A 38 -8.63 5.62 -8.00
C GLN A 38 -8.83 4.17 -7.58
N LEU A 39 -7.78 3.35 -7.64
CA LEU A 39 -7.84 1.95 -7.22
C LEU A 39 -8.19 1.81 -5.73
N LEU A 40 -7.61 2.64 -4.87
CA LEU A 40 -7.93 2.67 -3.44
C LEU A 40 -9.40 3.06 -3.18
N ASN A 41 -9.93 4.01 -3.96
CA ASN A 41 -11.35 4.37 -3.89
C ASN A 41 -12.24 3.21 -4.33
N ASP A 42 -11.93 2.56 -5.45
CA ASP A 42 -12.71 1.47 -6.02
C ASP A 42 -12.81 0.28 -5.07
N VAL A 43 -11.71 -0.14 -4.42
CA VAL A 43 -11.74 -1.27 -3.49
C VAL A 43 -12.59 -0.97 -2.24
N VAL A 44 -12.62 0.28 -1.77
CA VAL A 44 -13.45 0.72 -0.63
C VAL A 44 -14.93 0.78 -1.03
N LEU A 45 -15.22 1.29 -2.22
CA LEU A 45 -16.57 1.39 -2.79
C LEU A 45 -17.22 0.02 -2.97
N ARG A 46 -16.42 -0.97 -3.41
CA ARG A 46 -16.88 -2.34 -3.70
C ARG A 46 -16.97 -3.22 -2.46
N ALA A 47 -16.15 -2.96 -1.45
CA ALA A 47 -16.15 -3.74 -0.23
C ALA A 47 -17.40 -3.46 0.61
N GLN A 48 -18.40 -4.31 0.50
CA GLN A 48 -19.63 -4.24 1.28
C GLN A 48 -19.51 -5.03 2.59
N GLY A 49 -20.04 -4.47 3.67
CA GLY A 49 -20.24 -5.18 4.94
C GLY A 49 -21.29 -6.26 4.80
N THR A 50 -21.30 -7.22 5.74
CA THR A 50 -22.50 -8.03 5.96
C THR A 50 -23.52 -7.13 6.65
N ASP A 51 -24.30 -6.38 5.87
CA ASP A 51 -25.31 -5.47 6.39
C ASP A 51 -26.33 -6.26 7.22
N ARG A 52 -26.14 -6.25 8.54
CA ARG A 52 -27.24 -6.50 9.47
C ARG A 52 -27.99 -5.19 9.60
N ALA A 53 -29.10 -5.06 8.88
CA ALA A 53 -30.01 -3.93 9.03
C ALA A 53 -30.29 -3.68 10.52
N GLY A 54 -30.00 -2.46 11.01
CA GLY A 54 -30.33 -2.03 12.36
C GLY A 54 -29.32 -2.32 13.48
N ALA A 55 -28.12 -2.84 13.18
CA ALA A 55 -27.10 -3.14 14.20
C ALA A 55 -26.31 -1.88 14.65
N LEU A 56 -27.01 -0.85 15.16
CA LEU A 56 -26.41 0.44 15.55
C LEU A 56 -25.87 0.47 16.98
N SER A 57 -26.16 -0.56 17.79
CA SER A 57 -25.77 -0.58 19.21
C SER A 57 -24.26 -0.64 19.40
N VAL A 58 -23.77 -0.12 20.53
CA VAL A 58 -22.33 -0.20 20.88
C VAL A 58 -21.85 -1.65 20.90
N GLU A 59 -22.67 -2.59 21.37
CA GLU A 59 -22.34 -4.01 21.46
C GLU A 59 -22.20 -4.65 20.07
N ASP A 60 -23.04 -4.25 19.12
CA ASP A 60 -22.95 -4.68 17.73
C ASP A 60 -21.68 -4.12 17.08
N GLN A 61 -21.41 -2.83 17.30
CA GLN A 61 -20.24 -2.14 16.72
C GLN A 61 -18.91 -2.63 17.28
N MET A 62 -18.90 -3.22 18.47
CA MET A 62 -17.74 -3.93 18.99
C MET A 62 -17.46 -5.24 18.25
N LYS A 63 -18.47 -5.86 17.64
CA LYS A 63 -18.39 -7.14 16.89
C LYS A 63 -18.38 -6.94 15.38
N ALA A 64 -18.68 -5.73 14.91
CA ALA A 64 -18.73 -5.40 13.48
C ALA A 64 -17.39 -5.66 12.79
N SER A 65 -17.46 -6.12 11.54
CA SER A 65 -16.33 -6.18 10.63
C SER A 65 -16.34 -4.95 9.71
N THR A 66 -15.16 -4.54 9.28
CA THR A 66 -14.97 -3.41 8.36
C THR A 66 -14.21 -3.88 7.12
N PRO A 67 -14.86 -4.64 6.20
CA PRO A 67 -14.19 -5.22 5.05
C PRO A 67 -13.59 -4.17 4.10
N TRP A 68 -14.15 -2.96 4.05
CA TRP A 68 -13.56 -1.85 3.29
C TRP A 68 -12.21 -1.38 3.85
N PHE A 69 -12.02 -1.44 5.16
CA PHE A 69 -10.71 -1.19 5.78
C PHE A 69 -9.70 -2.26 5.38
N GLU A 70 -10.11 -3.54 5.38
CA GLU A 70 -9.24 -4.64 4.96
C GLU A 70 -8.87 -4.53 3.48
N ALA A 71 -9.84 -4.25 2.62
CA ALA A 71 -9.64 -4.05 1.19
C ALA A 71 -8.71 -2.86 0.91
N PHE A 72 -8.93 -1.72 1.59
CA PHE A 72 -8.04 -0.56 1.51
C PHE A 72 -6.62 -0.90 1.97
N ARG A 73 -6.48 -1.50 3.16
CA ARG A 73 -5.19 -1.86 3.76
C ARG A 73 -4.41 -2.76 2.81
N ASP A 74 -5.05 -3.81 2.31
CA ASP A 74 -4.40 -4.79 1.46
C ASP A 74 -3.99 -4.13 0.14
N CYS A 75 -4.88 -3.37 -0.52
CA CYS A 75 -4.55 -2.62 -1.73
C CYS A 75 -3.40 -1.62 -1.49
N PHE A 76 -3.48 -0.81 -0.43
CA PHE A 76 -2.45 0.17 -0.06
C PHE A 76 -1.10 -0.50 0.11
N ILE A 77 -1.02 -1.57 0.92
CA ILE A 77 0.23 -2.32 1.13
C ILE A 77 0.76 -2.86 -0.20
N HIS A 78 -0.09 -3.35 -1.11
CA HIS A 78 0.37 -3.83 -2.41
C HIS A 78 1.01 -2.71 -3.25
N MET A 79 0.53 -1.48 -3.11
CA MET A 79 0.98 -0.30 -3.87
C MET A 79 2.15 0.47 -3.26
N VAL A 80 2.49 0.25 -1.97
CA VAL A 80 3.67 0.89 -1.35
C VAL A 80 4.94 0.54 -2.13
N ARG A 81 5.62 1.58 -2.62
CA ARG A 81 6.85 1.47 -3.43
C ARG A 81 8.06 1.08 -2.55
N PRO A 82 9.01 0.29 -3.08
CA PRO A 82 10.29 0.04 -2.41
C PRO A 82 11.07 1.34 -2.17
N SER A 83 11.94 1.35 -1.16
CA SER A 83 12.80 2.49 -0.84
C SER A 83 14.12 2.01 -0.26
N ASP A 84 15.19 2.78 -0.47
CA ASP A 84 16.58 2.39 -0.15
C ASP A 84 16.89 2.19 1.35
N HIS A 85 15.96 2.58 2.23
CA HIS A 85 16.10 2.38 3.67
C HIS A 85 15.67 0.98 4.16
N GLU A 86 15.09 0.16 3.29
CA GLU A 86 14.61 -1.18 3.61
C GLU A 86 14.76 -2.16 2.44
N PHE A 87 14.85 -3.46 2.73
CA PHE A 87 15.13 -4.48 1.73
C PHE A 87 14.06 -5.57 1.65
N ILE A 88 12.98 -5.45 2.44
CA ILE A 88 11.86 -6.43 2.48
C ILE A 88 11.06 -6.54 1.16
N ARG A 89 11.19 -5.55 0.26
CA ARG A 89 10.58 -5.54 -1.08
C ARG A 89 11.59 -5.55 -2.21
N HIS A 90 12.87 -5.73 -1.89
CA HIS A 90 13.91 -5.80 -2.91
C HIS A 90 13.95 -7.20 -3.52
N PHE A 91 14.20 -7.27 -4.83
CA PHE A 91 14.29 -8.53 -5.54
C PHE A 91 15.53 -9.32 -5.10
N LEU A 92 15.31 -10.58 -4.71
CA LEU A 92 16.36 -11.54 -4.37
C LEU A 92 16.83 -12.34 -5.59
N GLY A 93 15.97 -12.47 -6.60
CA GLY A 93 16.19 -13.36 -7.73
C GLY A 93 15.35 -13.00 -8.95
N CYS A 94 15.71 -13.61 -10.07
CA CYS A 94 15.01 -13.51 -11.35
C CYS A 94 14.70 -14.91 -11.88
N LEU A 95 13.44 -15.11 -12.29
CA LEU A 95 12.97 -16.32 -12.95
C LEU A 95 12.93 -16.06 -14.46
N PHE A 96 13.81 -16.71 -15.21
CA PHE A 96 13.82 -16.65 -16.66
C PHE A 96 12.84 -17.69 -17.20
N VAL A 97 11.90 -17.27 -18.04
CA VAL A 97 10.83 -18.13 -18.54
C VAL A 97 10.88 -18.16 -20.06
N VAL A 98 11.05 -19.35 -20.64
CA VAL A 98 11.08 -19.55 -22.10
C VAL A 98 10.17 -20.72 -22.49
N SER A 99 9.38 -20.54 -23.55
CA SER A 99 8.56 -21.62 -24.11
C SER A 99 9.42 -22.65 -24.86
N SER A 100 9.10 -23.94 -24.74
CA SER A 100 9.71 -25.01 -25.54
C SER A 100 9.48 -24.85 -27.05
N ASN A 101 8.48 -24.05 -27.45
CA ASN A 101 8.18 -23.75 -28.85
C ASN A 101 9.04 -22.62 -29.42
N ASN A 102 9.83 -21.94 -28.58
CA ASN A 102 10.83 -20.99 -29.09
C ASN A 102 11.81 -21.73 -30.03
N THR A 103 12.20 -21.06 -31.12
CA THR A 103 13.07 -21.62 -32.15
C THR A 103 14.45 -21.98 -31.60
N ASP A 104 14.95 -21.21 -30.64
CA ASP A 104 16.22 -21.42 -29.95
C ASP A 104 16.12 -21.02 -28.46
N PRO A 105 15.60 -21.93 -27.60
CA PRO A 105 15.37 -21.61 -26.20
C PRO A 105 16.65 -21.27 -25.41
N LEU A 106 17.79 -21.88 -25.75
CA LEU A 106 19.05 -21.64 -25.05
C LEU A 106 19.57 -20.23 -25.31
N ASN A 107 19.55 -19.78 -26.57
CA ASN A 107 19.91 -18.40 -26.90
C ASN A 107 18.91 -17.39 -26.30
N ALA A 108 17.62 -17.73 -26.25
CA ALA A 108 16.62 -16.90 -25.59
C ALA A 108 16.91 -16.71 -24.08
N PHE A 109 17.27 -17.78 -23.37
CA PHE A 109 17.69 -17.68 -21.96
C PHE A 109 18.95 -16.83 -21.78
N GLN A 110 19.95 -16.97 -22.66
CA GLN A 110 21.15 -16.13 -22.64
C GLN A 110 20.81 -14.66 -22.86
N SER A 111 19.98 -14.36 -23.86
CA SER A 111 19.53 -13.00 -24.17
C SER A 111 18.81 -12.35 -22.99
N LEU A 112 17.90 -13.09 -22.33
CA LEU A 112 17.20 -12.60 -21.14
C LEU A 112 18.16 -12.36 -19.96
N SER A 113 19.14 -13.25 -19.73
CA SER A 113 20.13 -13.04 -18.67
C SER A 113 21.00 -11.81 -18.96
N SER A 114 21.44 -11.63 -20.20
CA SER A 114 22.21 -10.45 -20.60
C SER A 114 21.41 -9.16 -20.47
N ALA A 115 20.11 -9.19 -20.81
CA ALA A 115 19.22 -8.05 -20.59
C ALA A 115 19.13 -7.67 -19.11
N LEU A 116 18.99 -8.65 -18.22
CA LEU A 116 19.01 -8.41 -16.76
C LEU A 116 20.33 -7.76 -16.31
N ASP A 117 21.46 -8.31 -16.74
CA ASP A 117 22.79 -7.81 -16.35
C ASP A 117 23.02 -6.36 -16.84
N SER A 118 22.42 -5.97 -17.98
CA SER A 118 22.47 -4.60 -18.49
C SER A 118 21.55 -3.61 -17.75
N GLN A 119 20.43 -4.10 -17.20
CA GLN A 119 19.45 -3.27 -16.47
C GLN A 119 19.81 -3.11 -14.99
N GLN A 120 20.55 -4.05 -14.42
CA GLN A 120 20.92 -4.07 -13.00
C GLN A 120 21.63 -2.80 -12.49
N PRO A 121 22.53 -2.14 -13.25
CA PRO A 121 23.17 -0.90 -12.80
C PRO A 121 22.26 0.32 -12.84
N SER A 122 21.10 0.22 -13.50
CA SER A 122 20.16 1.35 -13.57
C SER A 122 19.45 1.51 -12.23
N ASP A 123 19.48 2.73 -11.68
CA ASP A 123 18.68 3.15 -10.53
C ASP A 123 17.20 3.24 -10.93
N SER A 124 16.63 2.11 -11.35
CA SER A 124 15.20 2.01 -11.59
C SER A 124 14.47 2.21 -10.27
N ILE A 125 13.63 3.24 -10.23
CA ILE A 125 12.71 3.52 -9.12
C ILE A 125 11.75 2.32 -8.90
N HIS A 126 11.56 1.50 -9.94
CA HIS A 126 10.54 0.45 -10.00
C HIS A 126 11.07 -0.94 -9.59
N SER A 127 12.37 -1.18 -9.78
CA SER A 127 13.01 -2.47 -9.48
C SER A 127 14.26 -2.28 -8.63
N LYS A 128 14.10 -2.42 -7.31
CA LYS A 128 15.22 -2.38 -6.38
C LYS A 128 15.73 -3.79 -6.10
N TRP A 129 17.02 -4.03 -6.34
CA TRP A 129 17.67 -5.31 -6.09
C TRP A 129 18.24 -5.38 -4.67
N PHE A 130 18.24 -6.56 -4.06
CA PHE A 130 18.77 -6.73 -2.71
C PHE A 130 20.30 -6.62 -2.68
N SER A 131 20.94 -7.19 -3.69
CA SER A 131 22.39 -7.15 -3.89
C SER A 131 22.74 -7.34 -5.36
N THR A 132 24.01 -7.16 -5.70
CA THR A 132 24.52 -7.45 -7.05
C THR A 132 24.51 -8.95 -7.36
N ASN A 133 24.61 -9.80 -6.33
CA ASN A 133 24.47 -11.25 -6.48
C ASN A 133 22.98 -11.63 -6.51
N ILE A 134 22.46 -11.91 -7.70
CA ILE A 134 21.04 -12.25 -7.92
C ILE A 134 20.87 -13.76 -8.05
N PHE A 135 19.85 -14.31 -7.39
CA PHE A 135 19.43 -15.69 -7.60
C PHE A 135 18.79 -15.87 -9.00
N LYS A 136 19.49 -16.55 -9.92
CA LYS A 136 18.99 -16.84 -11.28
C LYS A 136 18.39 -18.24 -11.35
N TYR A 137 17.16 -18.38 -11.88
CA TYR A 137 16.51 -19.68 -12.09
C TYR A 137 15.89 -19.76 -13.49
N TYR A 138 16.06 -20.90 -14.16
CA TYR A 138 15.67 -21.10 -15.56
C TYR A 138 14.48 -22.05 -15.67
N LEU A 139 13.35 -21.53 -16.10
CA LEU A 139 12.10 -22.25 -16.28
C LEU A 139 11.77 -22.37 -17.76
N MET A 140 11.75 -23.60 -18.26
CA MET A 140 11.18 -23.88 -19.58
C MET A 140 9.72 -24.29 -19.42
N ILE A 141 8.81 -23.62 -20.11
CA ILE A 141 7.39 -23.98 -20.14
C ILE A 141 7.13 -24.85 -21.38
N HIS A 142 6.52 -26.01 -21.17
CA HIS A 142 6.09 -26.91 -22.23
C HIS A 142 4.58 -27.01 -22.26
N ASP A 143 3.97 -26.60 -23.37
CA ASP A 143 2.55 -26.84 -23.62
C ASP A 143 2.36 -28.29 -24.07
N ILE A 144 1.60 -29.08 -23.31
CA ILE A 144 1.39 -30.51 -23.57
C ILE A 144 0.52 -30.73 -24.82
N THR A 145 -0.39 -29.80 -25.14
CA THR A 145 -1.32 -29.95 -26.27
C THR A 145 -0.71 -29.56 -27.62
N ASP A 146 0.22 -28.62 -27.62
CA ASP A 146 0.83 -28.08 -28.85
C ASP A 146 2.30 -28.50 -29.04
N GLY A 147 3.01 -28.81 -27.95
CA GLY A 147 4.46 -29.04 -27.97
C GLY A 147 4.90 -30.44 -28.36
N VAL A 148 6.14 -30.55 -28.87
CA VAL A 148 6.80 -31.85 -29.15
C VAL A 148 7.65 -32.29 -27.96
N GLN A 149 7.14 -33.23 -27.15
CA GLN A 149 7.76 -33.67 -25.88
C GLN A 149 9.23 -34.12 -26.03
N ASN A 150 9.56 -34.94 -27.04
CA ASN A 150 10.93 -35.45 -27.21
C ASN A 150 11.94 -34.32 -27.49
N LYS A 151 11.51 -33.30 -28.24
CA LYS A 151 12.32 -32.10 -28.50
C LYS A 151 12.52 -31.30 -27.20
N ALA A 152 11.44 -31.09 -26.44
CA ALA A 152 11.51 -30.39 -25.16
C ALA A 152 12.43 -31.10 -24.17
N GLU A 153 12.33 -32.43 -24.03
CA GLU A 153 13.21 -33.20 -23.15
C GLU A 153 14.69 -33.07 -23.56
N GLY A 154 14.99 -33.14 -24.86
CA GLY A 154 16.35 -32.93 -25.37
C GLY A 154 16.91 -31.56 -24.98
N ILE A 155 16.13 -30.49 -25.17
CA ILE A 155 16.50 -29.11 -24.80
C ILE A 155 16.69 -29.00 -23.28
N TYR A 156 15.82 -29.64 -22.50
CA TYR A 156 15.92 -29.63 -21.04
C TYR A 156 17.19 -30.33 -20.53
N GLN A 157 17.61 -31.42 -21.16
CA GLN A 157 18.90 -32.08 -20.84
C GLN A 157 20.09 -31.15 -21.15
N SER A 158 20.04 -30.43 -22.28
CA SER A 158 21.03 -29.39 -22.61
C SER A 158 21.04 -28.26 -21.57
N MET A 159 19.88 -27.77 -21.14
CA MET A 159 19.77 -26.74 -20.09
C MET A 159 20.42 -27.20 -18.79
N LYS A 160 20.12 -28.42 -18.32
CA LYS A 160 20.72 -28.98 -17.10
C LYS A 160 22.23 -29.11 -17.20
N SER A 161 22.74 -29.46 -18.39
CA SER A 161 24.17 -29.59 -18.64
C SER A 161 24.88 -28.22 -18.65
N TYR A 162 24.22 -27.18 -19.16
CA TYR A 162 24.79 -25.84 -19.29
C TYR A 162 24.68 -25.00 -18.00
N TYR A 163 23.50 -24.94 -17.39
CA TYR A 163 23.24 -24.10 -16.20
C TYR A 163 23.35 -24.88 -14.87
N GLY A 164 23.24 -26.21 -14.90
CA GLY A 164 23.17 -27.05 -13.72
C GLY A 164 21.75 -27.49 -13.38
N SER A 165 21.61 -28.72 -12.87
CA SER A 165 20.32 -29.37 -12.62
C SER A 165 19.52 -28.77 -11.46
N SER A 166 20.15 -28.07 -10.51
CA SER A 166 19.49 -27.51 -9.33
C SER A 166 18.74 -26.20 -9.60
N ILE A 167 19.03 -25.52 -10.72
CA ILE A 167 18.46 -24.22 -11.07
C ILE A 167 17.69 -24.22 -12.40
N CYS A 168 17.42 -25.41 -12.94
CA CYS A 168 16.61 -25.61 -14.13
C CYS A 168 15.35 -26.40 -13.79
N HIS A 169 14.23 -26.04 -14.42
CA HIS A 169 13.00 -26.83 -14.36
C HIS A 169 12.25 -26.78 -15.70
N MET A 170 11.68 -27.90 -16.11
CA MET A 170 10.73 -27.97 -17.23
C MET A 170 9.32 -28.15 -16.67
N LEU A 171 8.50 -27.11 -16.79
CA LEU A 171 7.12 -27.11 -16.33
C LEU A 171 6.19 -27.45 -17.50
N MET A 172 5.60 -28.65 -17.44
CA MET A 172 4.61 -29.08 -18.41
C MET A 172 3.21 -28.61 -17.96
N ILE A 173 2.53 -27.85 -18.81
CA ILE A 173 1.20 -27.27 -18.54
C ILE A 173 0.24 -27.48 -19.72
N ASN A 174 -1.00 -27.02 -19.56
CA ASN A 174 -2.04 -27.05 -20.58
C ASN A 174 -2.37 -28.47 -21.04
N SER A 175 -2.72 -29.37 -20.11
CA SER A 175 -3.04 -30.78 -20.44
C SER A 175 -4.44 -31.00 -21.04
N ARG A 176 -5.20 -29.94 -21.29
CA ARG A 176 -6.54 -30.00 -21.92
C ARG A 176 -6.73 -28.85 -22.90
N SER A 177 -7.58 -29.06 -23.90
CA SER A 177 -7.97 -28.02 -24.84
C SER A 177 -8.96 -27.03 -24.20
N ALA A 178 -8.93 -25.78 -24.67
CA ALA A 178 -9.85 -24.74 -24.19
C ALA A 178 -11.33 -25.08 -24.47
N GLU A 179 -11.59 -25.86 -25.52
CA GLU A 179 -12.93 -26.28 -25.97
C GLU A 179 -13.58 -27.31 -25.02
N GLN A 180 -12.78 -28.04 -24.25
CA GLN A 180 -13.25 -29.06 -23.29
C GLN A 180 -13.47 -28.51 -21.88
N TYR A 181 -13.46 -27.19 -21.71
CA TYR A 181 -13.59 -26.57 -20.42
C TYR A 181 -15.01 -26.76 -19.82
N SER A 182 -15.08 -27.21 -18.57
CA SER A 182 -16.32 -27.31 -17.80
C SER A 182 -16.51 -26.05 -16.95
N PRO A 183 -17.63 -25.31 -17.09
CA PRO A 183 -17.88 -24.03 -16.41
C PRO A 183 -18.00 -24.08 -14.89
N ASN A 184 -17.95 -25.28 -14.29
CA ASN A 184 -18.18 -25.47 -12.86
C ASN A 184 -16.91 -25.38 -11.99
N LEU A 185 -15.73 -25.13 -12.56
CA LEU A 185 -14.50 -24.96 -11.79
C LEU A 185 -14.22 -23.47 -11.54
N PRO A 186 -14.06 -23.03 -10.27
CA PRO A 186 -13.72 -21.64 -9.98
C PRO A 186 -12.36 -21.29 -10.61
N ASP A 187 -12.25 -20.08 -11.14
CA ASP A 187 -10.97 -19.54 -11.65
C ASP A 187 -9.91 -19.59 -10.52
N PRO A 188 -8.83 -20.38 -10.66
CA PRO A 188 -7.83 -20.57 -9.62
C PRO A 188 -7.07 -19.28 -9.27
N TRP A 189 -7.07 -18.29 -10.17
CA TRP A 189 -6.35 -17.03 -10.04
C TRP A 189 -7.20 -15.90 -9.48
N SER A 190 -8.53 -16.03 -9.51
CA SER A 190 -9.47 -14.96 -9.13
C SER A 190 -9.23 -14.38 -7.73
N GLN A 191 -8.83 -15.21 -6.75
CA GLN A 191 -8.50 -14.77 -5.39
C GLN A 191 -7.23 -13.92 -5.27
N PHE A 192 -6.38 -13.90 -6.30
CA PHE A 192 -5.13 -13.14 -6.35
C PHE A 192 -5.20 -11.92 -7.27
N ILE A 193 -6.35 -11.74 -7.94
CA ILE A 193 -6.59 -10.67 -8.90
C ILE A 193 -7.37 -9.56 -8.19
N ILE A 194 -6.84 -8.34 -8.19
CA ILE A 194 -7.55 -7.17 -7.67
C ILE A 194 -8.57 -6.76 -8.75
N SER A 195 -9.85 -6.89 -8.43
CA SER A 195 -10.91 -6.43 -9.33
C SER A 195 -10.99 -4.91 -9.29
N THR A 196 -10.84 -4.25 -10.44
CA THR A 196 -10.93 -2.79 -10.58
C THR A 196 -11.94 -2.38 -11.66
N SER A 197 -12.26 -1.08 -11.81
CA SER A 197 -13.17 -0.57 -12.84
C SER A 197 -12.53 -0.62 -14.22
N LYS A 198 -13.37 -0.63 -15.26
CA LYS A 198 -12.93 -0.55 -16.65
C LYS A 198 -12.14 0.73 -16.88
N ASP A 199 -12.66 1.84 -16.35
CA ASP A 199 -12.06 3.17 -16.43
C ASP A 199 -10.65 3.20 -15.81
N THR A 200 -10.47 2.60 -14.63
CA THR A 200 -9.13 2.51 -13.99
C THR A 200 -8.13 1.70 -14.82
N LEU A 201 -8.60 0.71 -15.59
CA LEU A 201 -7.73 -0.09 -16.47
C LEU A 201 -7.43 0.62 -17.78
N GLU A 202 -8.37 1.41 -18.29
CA GLU A 202 -8.15 2.26 -19.46
C GLU A 202 -7.12 3.34 -19.13
N MET A 203 -7.21 3.99 -17.95
CA MET A 203 -6.18 4.93 -17.47
C MET A 203 -4.78 4.29 -17.40
N MET A 204 -4.69 3.02 -16.97
CA MET A 204 -3.40 2.30 -16.93
C MET A 204 -2.86 1.96 -18.33
N ASN A 205 -3.74 1.72 -19.29
CA ASN A 205 -3.35 1.34 -20.65
C ASN A 205 -2.98 2.57 -21.49
N ASP A 206 -3.72 3.68 -21.34
CA ASP A 206 -3.48 4.92 -22.10
C ASP A 206 -2.16 5.58 -21.73
N GLU A 207 -1.62 5.39 -20.52
CA GLU A 207 -0.26 5.85 -20.17
C GLU A 207 0.86 5.18 -20.98
N THR A 208 0.57 4.16 -21.81
CA THR A 208 1.53 3.62 -22.80
C THR A 208 1.52 4.34 -24.16
N SER A 209 0.63 5.32 -24.34
CA SER A 209 0.56 6.18 -25.52
C SER A 209 0.27 7.63 -25.12
N THR A 210 1.19 8.53 -25.46
CA THR A 210 1.11 10.00 -25.35
C THR A 210 1.29 10.67 -23.97
N GLU A 211 2.43 11.35 -23.84
CA GLU A 211 2.56 12.61 -23.10
C GLU A 211 1.64 13.66 -23.74
N SER A 212 0.51 13.95 -23.12
CA SER A 212 -0.14 15.26 -23.22
C SER A 212 -1.22 15.36 -22.16
N ALA A 213 -0.91 16.06 -21.06
CA ALA A 213 -1.89 16.46 -20.07
C ALA A 213 -2.95 17.35 -20.75
N THR A 214 -4.21 16.93 -20.68
CA THR A 214 -5.36 17.79 -20.96
C THR A 214 -6.08 18.03 -19.64
N GLU A 215 -6.20 19.30 -19.27
CA GLU A 215 -6.98 19.76 -18.13
C GLU A 215 -8.46 19.42 -18.38
N ALA A 216 -9.03 18.57 -17.53
CA ALA A 216 -10.46 18.31 -17.54
C ALA A 216 -11.19 19.48 -16.87
N GLN A 217 -12.18 20.02 -17.56
CA GLN A 217 -13.10 21.03 -17.03
C GLN A 217 -13.98 20.40 -15.96
N GLU A 218 -13.95 20.97 -14.76
CA GLU A 218 -14.86 20.65 -13.66
C GLU A 218 -16.29 21.07 -14.04
N GLU A 219 -17.23 20.11 -14.00
CA GLU A 219 -18.66 20.43 -13.97
C GLU A 219 -18.99 21.02 -12.60
N GLU A 220 -19.72 22.14 -12.56
CA GLU A 220 -20.11 22.85 -11.34
C GLU A 220 -20.87 21.93 -10.37
N GLU A 221 -20.15 21.39 -9.38
CA GLU A 221 -20.77 20.91 -8.14
C GLU A 221 -21.33 22.11 -7.37
N VAL A 222 -22.53 21.95 -6.83
CA VAL A 222 -23.14 22.91 -5.92
C VAL A 222 -22.27 23.02 -4.67
N VAL A 223 -21.40 24.02 -4.63
CA VAL A 223 -20.63 24.42 -3.45
C VAL A 223 -21.62 24.82 -2.37
N VAL A 224 -21.57 24.12 -1.25
CA VAL A 224 -22.41 24.39 -0.09
C VAL A 224 -21.63 25.30 0.84
N ASP A 225 -22.26 26.39 1.26
CA ASP A 225 -21.82 27.24 2.37
C ASP A 225 -21.76 26.40 3.66
N GLU A 226 -20.56 25.96 4.04
CA GLU A 226 -20.28 25.16 5.23
C GLU A 226 -20.17 26.05 6.48
N ASN A 227 -21.29 26.60 6.94
CA ASN A 227 -21.34 27.22 8.28
C ASN A 227 -21.42 26.14 9.39
N PHE A 228 -20.42 25.24 9.45
CA PHE A 228 -19.91 24.55 10.64
C PHE A 228 -18.88 23.47 10.21
N ASP A 229 -17.59 23.80 10.25
CA ASP A 229 -16.52 22.81 10.12
C ASP A 229 -16.32 22.10 11.47
N PRO A 230 -16.61 20.79 11.60
CA PRO A 230 -16.39 20.05 12.84
C PRO A 230 -14.92 19.99 13.27
N LEU A 231 -13.96 20.36 12.41
CA LEU A 231 -12.55 20.51 12.74
C LEU A 231 -12.24 21.86 13.42
N ILE A 232 -12.96 22.94 13.08
CA ILE A 232 -12.82 24.26 13.75
C ILE A 232 -13.26 24.18 15.22
N ALA A 233 -14.28 23.37 15.53
CA ALA A 233 -14.70 23.11 16.91
C ALA A 233 -13.61 22.45 17.78
N VAL A 234 -12.59 21.83 17.18
CA VAL A 234 -11.46 21.20 17.89
C VAL A 234 -10.42 22.25 18.30
N GLN A 235 -10.17 23.27 17.48
CA GLN A 235 -9.20 24.33 17.79
C GLN A 235 -9.62 25.16 19.02
N ASN A 236 -10.92 25.35 19.22
CA ASN A 236 -11.47 26.11 20.35
C ASN A 236 -11.59 25.33 21.66
N SER A 237 -11.19 24.04 21.70
CA SER A 237 -11.26 23.21 22.91
C SER A 237 -9.93 23.10 23.69
N ASN A 238 -8.86 23.72 23.18
CA ASN A 238 -7.53 23.76 23.80
C ASN A 238 -7.13 25.20 24.19
N GLU A 239 -7.90 25.85 25.06
CA GLU A 239 -7.41 27.04 25.77
C GLU A 239 -6.93 26.68 27.18
N ASN A 240 -5.62 26.56 27.32
CA ASN A 240 -4.90 27.25 28.39
C ASN A 240 -3.46 27.55 27.95
N SER A 241 -3.10 28.83 28.09
CA SER A 241 -1.83 29.53 27.82
C SER A 241 -1.52 29.97 26.38
N ALA A 242 -1.96 31.20 26.07
CA ALA A 242 -1.38 32.09 25.05
C ALA A 242 -0.32 33.03 25.71
N PRO A 243 0.43 33.89 24.97
CA PRO A 243 -0.19 34.97 24.19
C PRO A 243 0.28 35.12 22.74
N VAL A 244 -0.69 35.62 21.99
CA VAL A 244 -0.70 36.22 20.65
C VAL A 244 0.28 37.40 20.53
N LEU A 245 0.84 37.58 19.33
CA LEU A 245 1.22 38.89 18.80
C LEU A 245 0.76 38.99 17.32
N ILE A 246 -0.02 40.05 17.07
CA ILE A 246 -0.73 40.43 15.84
C ILE A 246 0.22 41.15 14.87
N GLY A 247 0.02 41.00 13.56
CA GLY A 247 0.54 41.95 12.57
C GLY A 247 0.38 41.50 11.11
N PRO A 248 -0.32 42.25 10.23
CA PRO A 248 -0.87 41.78 8.96
C PRO A 248 0.04 42.07 7.75
N LEU A 249 0.00 41.23 6.72
CA LEU A 249 0.45 41.60 5.38
C LEU A 249 -0.52 41.06 4.33
N SER A 250 -1.36 41.97 3.85
CA SER A 250 -2.03 41.95 2.56
C SER A 250 -1.02 41.94 1.42
N PHE A 251 -1.28 41.20 0.35
CA PHE A 251 -0.74 41.52 -0.96
C PHE A 251 -1.83 41.47 -2.04
N GLU A 252 -1.74 42.48 -2.88
CA GLU A 252 -2.69 42.95 -3.85
C GLU A 252 -2.73 42.06 -5.09
N ASN A 253 -3.88 42.14 -5.77
CA ASN A 253 -4.07 41.63 -7.12
C ASN A 253 -3.18 42.41 -8.09
N ASP A 254 -2.37 41.69 -8.88
CA ASP A 254 -1.78 42.26 -10.10
C ASP A 254 -2.21 41.47 -11.34
N VAL A 255 -2.58 42.28 -12.32
CA VAL A 255 -3.23 41.97 -13.59
C VAL A 255 -2.19 41.49 -14.60
N GLU A 256 -2.36 40.28 -15.15
CA GLU A 256 -1.56 39.84 -16.30
C GLU A 256 -2.19 40.26 -17.63
N ASN A 257 -1.48 41.16 -18.32
CA ASN A 257 -1.75 41.59 -19.68
C ASN A 257 -1.29 40.54 -20.71
N LYS A 258 -2.23 40.15 -21.58
CA LYS A 258 -1.95 39.45 -22.84
C LYS A 258 -1.16 40.35 -23.80
N THR A 259 -0.12 39.80 -24.43
CA THR A 259 0.19 40.11 -25.85
C THR A 259 0.80 38.90 -26.57
N PRO A 260 0.54 38.74 -27.88
CA PRO A 260 0.88 37.54 -28.65
C PRO A 260 2.19 37.71 -29.44
N ASN A 261 2.87 36.61 -29.76
CA ASN A 261 3.78 36.61 -30.91
C ASN A 261 3.74 35.28 -31.67
N LYS A 262 3.43 35.39 -32.97
CA LYS A 262 3.50 34.36 -34.01
C LYS A 262 4.94 34.25 -34.53
N HIS A 263 5.36 33.04 -34.92
CA HIS A 263 6.13 32.69 -36.14
C HIS A 263 6.34 31.16 -36.11
N LEU A 264 5.59 30.38 -36.90
CA LEU A 264 5.96 29.80 -38.21
C LEU A 264 7.29 29.03 -38.20
N ASP A 265 7.21 27.70 -38.33
CA ASP A 265 7.74 27.00 -39.50
C ASP A 265 7.15 25.58 -39.62
N GLU A 266 6.42 25.37 -40.72
CA GLU A 266 6.01 24.08 -41.25
C GLU A 266 7.20 23.41 -41.94
N ASN A 267 7.41 22.11 -41.72
CA ASN A 267 8.00 21.24 -42.74
C ASN A 267 7.45 19.83 -42.62
N ASN A 268 6.78 19.45 -43.70
CA ASN A 268 6.07 18.20 -43.94
C ASN A 268 7.03 17.21 -44.63
N VAL A 269 7.12 15.96 -44.17
CA VAL A 269 7.66 14.84 -44.96
C VAL A 269 6.86 13.57 -44.70
N ASP A 270 6.16 13.14 -45.74
CA ASP A 270 5.48 11.85 -45.91
C ASP A 270 6.40 10.64 -45.67
N GLY A 271 5.88 9.62 -45.00
CA GLY A 271 6.52 8.31 -44.85
C GLY A 271 5.51 7.21 -44.55
N ARG A 272 5.02 6.52 -45.59
CA ARG A 272 4.08 5.39 -45.51
C ARG A 272 4.73 4.09 -44.97
N LYS A 273 3.94 3.39 -44.12
CA LYS A 273 3.87 1.93 -43.83
C LYS A 273 4.91 1.33 -42.85
N PRO A 274 4.63 0.21 -42.13
CA PRO A 274 3.55 -0.78 -42.36
C PRO A 274 2.68 -1.14 -41.13
N GLU A 275 1.49 -1.68 -41.44
CA GLU A 275 0.60 -2.35 -40.50
C GLU A 275 1.28 -3.59 -39.89
N SER A 276 1.57 -3.56 -38.59
CA SER A 276 1.84 -4.77 -37.82
C SER A 276 0.56 -5.20 -37.10
N ARG A 277 0.09 -6.41 -37.42
CA ARG A 277 -0.94 -7.09 -36.62
C ARG A 277 -0.32 -7.45 -35.27
N GLY A 278 -0.40 -6.54 -34.31
CA GLY A 278 -0.03 -6.79 -32.93
C GLY A 278 -1.08 -7.70 -32.26
N LEU A 279 -0.68 -8.91 -31.89
CA LEU A 279 -1.40 -9.67 -30.86
C LEU A 279 -1.39 -8.82 -29.57
N GLY A 280 -2.55 -8.26 -29.22
CA GLY A 280 -2.75 -7.44 -28.03
C GLY A 280 -2.62 -8.28 -26.77
N GLY A 281 -1.41 -8.34 -26.20
CA GLY A 281 -1.21 -8.67 -24.80
C GLY A 281 -1.23 -7.38 -23.99
N THR A 282 -2.35 -7.11 -23.31
CA THR A 282 -2.48 -6.03 -22.33
C THR A 282 -1.37 -6.18 -21.29
N ARG A 283 -0.41 -5.24 -21.25
CA ARG A 283 0.70 -5.21 -20.29
C ARG A 283 0.16 -4.79 -18.92
N GLN A 284 -0.40 -5.74 -18.18
CA GLN A 284 -0.99 -5.47 -16.88
C GLN A 284 0.08 -5.35 -15.80
N PHE A 285 -0.16 -4.45 -14.85
CA PHE A 285 0.56 -4.38 -13.60
C PHE A 285 0.70 -5.78 -12.97
N SER A 286 1.91 -6.10 -12.51
CA SER A 286 2.28 -7.36 -11.83
C SER A 286 1.46 -7.72 -10.59
N GLY A 287 0.47 -6.90 -10.20
CA GLY A 287 -0.50 -7.18 -9.14
C GLY A 287 -1.79 -7.86 -9.61
N GLY A 288 -1.90 -8.25 -10.90
CA GLY A 288 -3.07 -8.96 -11.41
C GLY A 288 -4.33 -8.10 -11.36
N LEU A 289 -4.33 -6.97 -12.07
CA LEU A 289 -5.51 -6.10 -12.18
C LEU A 289 -6.24 -6.44 -13.48
N LEU A 290 -7.52 -6.83 -13.38
CA LEU A 290 -8.36 -7.15 -14.54
C LEU A 290 -9.77 -6.56 -14.42
N SER A 291 -10.32 -6.23 -15.58
CA SER A 291 -11.70 -5.75 -15.76
C SER A 291 -12.63 -6.94 -15.69
N GLN A 292 -13.68 -6.87 -14.87
CA GLN A 292 -14.82 -7.78 -15.02
C GLN A 292 -15.88 -7.27 -16.01
N ALA A 293 -15.64 -6.15 -16.72
CA ALA A 293 -16.57 -5.63 -17.70
C ALA A 293 -16.15 -6.02 -19.12
N GLY A 294 -16.61 -7.20 -19.56
CA GLY A 294 -16.45 -7.70 -20.92
C GLY A 294 -16.42 -9.23 -20.94
N SER A 295 -17.58 -9.83 -21.18
CA SER A 295 -17.85 -11.27 -21.28
C SER A 295 -17.13 -12.01 -22.42
N ASN A 296 -15.89 -11.63 -22.76
CA ASN A 296 -15.05 -12.28 -23.79
C ASN A 296 -13.56 -12.42 -23.40
N VAL A 297 -13.14 -12.01 -22.19
CA VAL A 297 -11.79 -12.36 -21.71
C VAL A 297 -11.86 -13.79 -21.14
N GLY A 298 -11.26 -14.74 -21.86
CA GLY A 298 -11.31 -16.17 -21.51
C GLY A 298 -10.90 -16.44 -20.06
N GLN A 299 -11.53 -17.45 -19.45
CA GLN A 299 -11.25 -17.82 -18.07
C GLN A 299 -9.79 -18.23 -17.87
N HIS A 300 -9.10 -17.65 -16.88
CA HIS A 300 -7.69 -17.92 -16.64
C HIS A 300 -7.48 -19.39 -16.28
N GLY A 301 -6.44 -19.98 -16.86
CA GLY A 301 -6.11 -21.38 -16.62
C GLY A 301 -7.19 -22.36 -17.10
N ALA A 302 -8.06 -21.98 -18.05
CA ALA A 302 -9.05 -22.89 -18.63
C ALA A 302 -8.40 -24.19 -19.18
N CYS A 303 -7.17 -24.11 -19.67
CA CYS A 303 -6.40 -25.26 -20.14
C CYS A 303 -5.68 -26.07 -19.03
N LEU A 304 -5.72 -25.64 -17.76
CA LEU A 304 -5.00 -26.29 -16.64
C LEU A 304 -5.84 -27.36 -15.96
N THR A 305 -5.41 -28.61 -16.01
CA THR A 305 -5.98 -29.72 -15.24
C THR A 305 -5.51 -29.72 -13.78
N LEU A 306 -6.11 -30.57 -12.93
CA LEU A 306 -5.62 -30.80 -11.57
C LEU A 306 -4.16 -31.31 -11.56
N SER A 307 -3.77 -32.10 -12.57
CA SER A 307 -2.39 -32.56 -12.73
C SER A 307 -1.43 -31.41 -13.07
N ASP A 308 -1.87 -30.43 -13.87
CA ASP A 308 -1.09 -29.21 -14.12
C ASP A 308 -0.91 -28.40 -12.83
N HIS A 309 -1.95 -28.29 -12.01
CA HIS A 309 -1.85 -27.62 -10.70
C HIS A 309 -0.83 -28.32 -9.78
N ASP A 310 -0.78 -29.64 -9.77
CA ASP A 310 0.21 -30.39 -8.99
C ASP A 310 1.63 -30.18 -9.52
N ARG A 311 1.82 -30.14 -10.85
CA ARG A 311 3.12 -29.80 -11.45
C ARG A 311 3.59 -28.39 -11.09
N ILE A 312 2.68 -27.40 -11.09
CA ILE A 312 3.00 -26.03 -10.64
C ILE A 312 3.41 -26.03 -9.16
N ARG A 313 2.69 -26.77 -8.29
CA ARG A 313 3.06 -26.89 -6.87
C ARG A 313 4.43 -27.52 -6.69
N ILE A 314 4.74 -28.58 -7.43
CA ILE A 314 6.04 -29.25 -7.41
C ILE A 314 7.15 -28.29 -7.86
N PHE A 315 6.94 -27.56 -8.96
CA PHE A 315 7.87 -26.54 -9.44
C PHE A 315 8.18 -25.49 -8.35
N VAL A 316 7.14 -24.87 -7.79
CA VAL A 316 7.32 -23.84 -6.74
C VAL A 316 8.05 -24.41 -5.53
N HIS A 317 7.76 -25.66 -5.16
CA HIS A 317 8.44 -26.36 -4.09
C HIS A 317 9.94 -26.59 -4.40
N GLU A 318 10.28 -27.07 -5.59
CA GLU A 318 11.67 -27.29 -5.98
C GLU A 318 12.46 -25.98 -6.07
N LEU A 319 11.88 -24.94 -6.69
CA LEU A 319 12.44 -23.58 -6.76
C LEU A 319 12.79 -23.05 -5.35
N ALA A 320 11.86 -23.19 -4.42
CA ALA A 320 12.01 -22.77 -3.03
C ALA A 320 13.11 -23.56 -2.30
N ILE A 321 12.99 -24.89 -2.24
CA ILE A 321 13.81 -25.74 -1.37
C ILE A 321 15.21 -25.97 -1.95
N ARG A 322 15.33 -26.20 -3.26
CA ARG A 322 16.63 -26.53 -3.89
C ARG A 322 17.40 -25.29 -4.34
N GLY A 323 16.71 -24.19 -4.61
CA GLY A 323 17.31 -22.96 -5.13
C GLY A 323 17.33 -21.83 -4.11
N LEU A 324 16.17 -21.26 -3.82
CA LEU A 324 16.06 -19.98 -3.13
C LEU A 324 16.48 -20.03 -1.66
N ILE A 325 16.08 -21.06 -0.90
CA ILE A 325 16.49 -21.21 0.51
C ILE A 325 18.01 -21.32 0.65
N PRO A 326 18.71 -22.24 -0.06
CA PRO A 326 20.17 -22.30 -0.03
C PRO A 326 20.86 -21.00 -0.45
N PHE A 327 20.25 -20.24 -1.36
CA PHE A 327 20.75 -18.91 -1.71
C PHE A 327 20.62 -17.93 -0.53
N ILE A 328 19.45 -17.86 0.12
CA ILE A 328 19.24 -17.00 1.29
C ILE A 328 20.18 -17.38 2.45
N GLU A 329 20.36 -18.67 2.73
CA GLU A 329 21.30 -19.14 3.77
C GLU A 329 22.74 -18.67 3.52
N ARG A 330 23.22 -18.76 2.27
CA ARG A 330 24.54 -18.26 1.89
C ARG A 330 24.64 -16.74 2.02
N SER A 331 23.61 -16.03 1.59
CA SER A 331 23.53 -14.56 1.70
C SER A 331 23.53 -14.09 3.16
N MET A 332 22.76 -14.74 4.04
CA MET A 332 22.76 -14.44 5.47
C MET A 332 24.12 -14.71 6.12
N ARG A 333 24.76 -15.84 5.80
CA ARG A 333 26.10 -16.17 6.31
C ARG A 333 27.14 -15.16 5.84
N TYR A 334 27.13 -14.82 4.55
CA TYR A 334 28.02 -13.79 4.01
C TYR A 334 27.87 -12.44 4.72
N LEU A 335 26.63 -11.95 4.90
CA LEU A 335 26.39 -10.70 5.62
C LEU A 335 26.87 -10.76 7.07
N TYR A 336 26.65 -11.89 7.74
CA TYR A 336 27.10 -12.10 9.12
C TYR A 336 28.63 -12.12 9.24
N ASP A 337 29.32 -12.79 8.32
CA ASP A 337 30.79 -12.83 8.27
C ASP A 337 31.36 -11.43 8.04
N GLN A 338 30.76 -10.63 7.16
CA GLN A 338 31.15 -9.22 6.94
C GLN A 338 30.97 -8.36 8.21
N ILE A 339 29.86 -8.54 8.92
CA ILE A 339 29.58 -7.83 10.17
C ILE A 339 30.59 -8.22 11.27
N THR A 340 30.91 -9.51 11.39
CA THR A 340 31.79 -10.01 12.46
C THR A 340 33.26 -9.72 12.18
N ALA A 341 33.71 -9.81 10.94
CA ALA A 341 35.05 -9.41 10.52
C ALA A 341 35.36 -7.97 10.94
N ARG A 342 34.36 -7.08 10.89
CA ARG A 342 34.50 -5.67 11.29
C ARG A 342 34.50 -5.46 12.81
N LYS A 343 33.95 -6.38 13.62
CA LYS A 343 33.97 -6.26 15.09
C LYS A 343 35.36 -6.50 15.71
N GLY A 344 36.26 -7.20 15.00
CA GLY A 344 37.63 -7.47 15.43
C GLY A 344 38.61 -6.31 15.22
N LEU A 345 38.23 -5.32 14.41
CA LEU A 345 38.98 -4.09 14.17
C LEU A 345 38.32 -2.99 15.01
N HIS A 346 39.05 -2.41 15.95
CA HIS A 346 38.56 -1.62 17.07
C HIS A 346 37.51 -0.52 16.75
N LYS A 347 36.71 -0.18 17.78
CA LYS A 347 35.79 0.98 17.93
C LYS A 347 36.46 2.35 17.68
N SER A 348 37.00 2.61 16.49
CA SER A 348 37.70 3.84 16.20
C SER A 348 37.59 4.20 14.71
N PHE A 349 36.99 5.38 14.47
CA PHE A 349 37.09 6.20 13.27
C PHE A 349 36.51 5.64 11.96
N PHE A 350 35.23 5.88 11.72
CA PHE A 350 34.80 6.37 10.41
C PHE A 350 33.71 7.42 10.61
N HIS A 351 34.15 8.67 10.73
CA HIS A 351 33.32 9.83 10.43
C HIS A 351 32.75 9.63 9.03
N ALA A 352 31.44 9.86 8.90
CA ALA A 352 30.79 10.12 7.63
C ALA A 352 31.69 11.01 6.76
N THR A 353 31.98 10.57 5.54
CA THR A 353 32.67 11.36 4.51
C THR A 353 31.77 12.51 4.07
N LYS A 354 31.67 13.53 4.94
CA LYS A 354 31.29 14.88 4.53
C LYS A 354 32.45 15.44 3.71
N LYS A 355 32.18 15.66 2.42
CA LYS A 355 32.93 16.47 1.43
C LYS A 355 33.93 15.71 0.54
N TRP A 356 33.55 15.54 -0.72
CA TRP A 356 34.40 15.92 -1.85
C TRP A 356 33.53 16.63 -2.90
N PHE A 357 34.00 17.78 -3.39
CA PHE A 357 33.37 18.83 -4.22
C PHE A 357 32.63 19.95 -3.45
N GLY A 358 33.24 21.15 -3.44
CA GLY A 358 32.61 22.43 -3.07
C GLY A 358 33.18 23.08 -1.80
N GLY A 359 34.19 23.95 -1.96
CA GLY A 359 34.88 24.65 -0.88
C GLY A 359 34.11 25.82 -0.24
N GLY A 360 34.63 26.28 0.90
CA GLY A 360 34.25 27.53 1.57
C GLY A 360 33.33 27.38 2.79
N LYS A 361 33.83 27.70 3.98
CA LYS A 361 33.00 28.19 5.11
C LYS A 361 33.20 29.71 5.19
N PRO A 362 32.24 30.45 5.78
CA PRO A 362 32.49 30.85 7.16
C PRO A 362 31.34 30.54 8.14
N VAL A 363 31.81 30.55 9.39
CA VAL A 363 31.22 30.46 10.73
C VAL A 363 29.79 31.01 10.94
N GLY A 364 29.02 30.28 11.76
CA GLY A 364 28.00 30.84 12.65
C GLY A 364 26.56 30.81 12.16
N GLN A 365 25.85 29.69 12.38
CA GLN A 365 24.40 29.67 12.63
C GLN A 365 23.96 28.25 13.03
N THR A 366 23.39 28.13 14.22
CA THR A 366 22.65 26.95 14.67
C THR A 366 21.29 26.93 13.98
N ASN A 367 21.24 26.38 12.77
CA ASN A 367 20.00 25.98 12.13
C ASN A 367 19.96 24.46 12.07
N SER A 368 19.05 23.87 12.85
CA SER A 368 18.60 22.48 12.67
C SER A 368 17.80 22.38 11.38
N SER A 369 18.47 22.54 10.24
CA SER A 369 17.91 22.17 8.95
C SER A 369 17.91 20.64 8.85
N LEU A 370 16.72 20.07 8.61
CA LEU A 370 16.52 18.68 8.21
C LEU A 370 17.52 18.38 7.08
N VAL A 371 18.58 17.62 7.38
CA VAL A 371 19.61 17.30 6.39
C VAL A 371 18.96 16.49 5.27
N PRO A 372 19.00 16.95 4.01
CA PRO A 372 18.56 16.13 2.89
C PRO A 372 19.40 14.84 2.83
N GLY A 373 18.69 13.71 2.91
CA GLY A 373 19.05 12.38 2.42
C GLY A 373 20.46 11.87 2.71
N ILE A 374 20.73 11.34 3.91
CA ILE A 374 21.86 10.42 4.09
C ILE A 374 21.53 9.15 3.29
N ILE A 375 22.22 8.93 2.17
CA ILE A 375 22.19 7.66 1.44
C ILE A 375 23.40 6.87 1.91
N TYR A 376 23.14 5.71 2.51
CA TYR A 376 24.22 4.83 2.94
C TYR A 376 24.77 4.06 1.74
N ASP A 377 26.09 3.92 1.70
CA ASP A 377 26.73 2.94 0.82
C ASP A 377 26.23 1.52 1.17
N SER A 378 25.98 0.70 0.14
CA SER A 378 25.44 -0.66 0.25
C SER A 378 26.19 -1.53 1.27
N GLU A 379 27.49 -1.28 1.45
CA GLU A 379 28.38 -2.05 2.31
C GLU A 379 28.64 -1.37 3.66
N SER A 380 27.90 -0.31 4.01
CA SER A 380 27.99 0.34 5.33
C SER A 380 27.63 -0.64 6.45
N PRO A 381 28.32 -0.61 7.60
CA PRO A 381 28.08 -1.57 8.67
C PRO A 381 26.63 -1.52 9.18
N GLU A 382 26.01 -0.34 9.19
CA GLU A 382 24.61 -0.17 9.57
C GLU A 382 23.65 -0.82 8.56
N LEU A 383 23.93 -0.71 7.26
CA LEU A 383 23.13 -1.39 6.23
C LEU A 383 23.34 -2.89 6.20
N LEU A 384 24.53 -3.39 6.51
CA LEU A 384 24.76 -4.84 6.62
C LEU A 384 23.84 -5.45 7.69
N TRP A 385 23.71 -4.80 8.85
CA TRP A 385 22.74 -5.21 9.87
C TRP A 385 21.30 -5.12 9.37
N ARG A 386 20.93 -4.02 8.67
CA ARG A 386 19.59 -3.86 8.10
C ARG A 386 19.23 -4.99 7.13
N LYS A 387 20.12 -5.28 6.17
CA LYS A 387 19.98 -6.36 5.18
C LYS A 387 19.88 -7.74 5.82
N LEU A 388 20.75 -8.05 6.79
CA LEU A 388 20.69 -9.32 7.51
C LEU A 388 19.36 -9.45 8.28
N GLY A 389 18.90 -8.37 8.90
CA GLY A 389 17.61 -8.31 9.58
C GLY A 389 16.44 -8.57 8.63
N ASP A 390 16.43 -7.93 7.47
CA ASP A 390 15.37 -8.10 6.46
C ASP A 390 15.33 -9.52 5.89
N LEU A 391 16.48 -10.15 5.59
CA LEU A 391 16.52 -11.57 5.21
C LEU A 391 16.02 -12.48 6.33
N ALA A 392 16.48 -12.26 7.56
CA ALA A 392 16.05 -13.02 8.73
C ALA A 392 14.53 -12.90 8.95
N PHE A 393 13.96 -11.72 8.71
CA PHE A 393 12.52 -11.48 8.81
C PHE A 393 11.75 -12.25 7.74
N LEU A 394 12.19 -12.21 6.47
CA LEU A 394 11.55 -12.90 5.34
C LEU A 394 11.51 -14.43 5.50
N VAL A 395 12.44 -14.98 6.28
CA VAL A 395 12.54 -16.41 6.61
C VAL A 395 12.07 -16.73 8.03
N GLN A 396 11.32 -15.82 8.65
CA GLN A 396 10.65 -15.99 9.94
C GLN A 396 11.59 -16.23 11.14
N ASN A 397 12.87 -15.92 11.02
CA ASN A 397 13.79 -15.86 12.15
C ASN A 397 13.68 -14.48 12.82
N TYR A 398 12.53 -14.26 13.48
CA TYR A 398 12.16 -12.96 14.05
C TYR A 398 13.06 -12.51 15.21
N GLU A 399 13.67 -13.45 15.94
CA GLU A 399 14.63 -13.12 17.00
C GLU A 399 15.94 -12.57 16.43
N LEU A 400 16.51 -13.21 15.40
CA LEU A 400 17.67 -12.67 14.69
C LEU A 400 17.34 -11.32 14.05
N ALA A 401 16.18 -11.21 13.39
CA ALA A 401 15.72 -9.98 12.77
C ALA A 401 15.65 -8.82 13.80
N TYR A 402 14.99 -9.06 14.95
CA TYR A 402 14.93 -8.08 16.04
C TYR A 402 16.32 -7.61 16.47
N ASN A 403 17.24 -8.55 16.72
CA ASN A 403 18.58 -8.21 17.21
C ASN A 403 19.37 -7.36 16.20
N CYS A 404 19.21 -7.65 14.91
CA CYS A 404 19.80 -6.87 13.82
C CYS A 404 19.25 -5.44 13.81
N TYR A 405 17.92 -5.27 13.80
CA TYR A 405 17.28 -3.94 13.79
C TYR A 405 17.54 -3.15 15.08
N HIS A 406 17.53 -3.83 16.24
CA HIS A 406 17.83 -3.21 17.52
C HIS A 406 19.27 -2.67 17.59
N THR A 407 20.20 -3.33 16.91
CA THR A 407 21.58 -2.84 16.77
C THR A 407 21.64 -1.67 15.79
N ALA A 408 21.10 -1.84 14.58
CA ALA A 408 21.17 -0.84 13.50
C ALA A 408 20.53 0.50 13.87
N LYS A 409 19.40 0.49 14.60
CA LYS A 409 18.69 1.72 14.99
C LYS A 409 19.56 2.69 15.80
N ARG A 410 20.48 2.19 16.63
CA ARG A 410 21.34 3.06 17.46
C ARG A 410 22.26 3.89 16.58
N ASP A 411 22.83 3.25 15.57
CA ASP A 411 23.82 3.85 14.69
C ASP A 411 23.11 4.83 13.72
N PHE A 412 21.93 4.47 13.20
CA PHE A 412 21.10 5.40 12.42
C PHE A 412 20.67 6.65 13.22
N ASN A 413 20.25 6.47 14.48
CA ASN A 413 19.88 7.59 15.35
C ASN A 413 21.07 8.52 15.62
N THR A 414 22.24 7.93 15.93
CA THR A 414 23.48 8.70 16.17
C THR A 414 23.82 9.57 14.96
N ASN A 415 23.65 9.01 13.76
CA ASN A 415 23.93 9.69 12.50
C ASN A 415 22.79 10.62 12.03
N HIS A 416 21.69 10.73 12.78
CA HIS A 416 20.49 11.50 12.40
C HIS A 416 19.92 11.06 11.03
N ALA A 417 20.08 9.78 10.68
CA ALA A 417 19.54 9.20 9.46
C ALA A 417 18.07 8.76 9.71
N TRP A 418 17.19 9.75 9.84
CA TRP A 418 15.83 9.58 10.38
C TRP A 418 14.99 8.54 9.64
N LEU A 419 15.09 8.46 8.31
CA LEU A 419 14.34 7.48 7.52
C LEU A 419 14.76 6.04 7.84
N TYR A 420 16.06 5.78 7.91
CA TYR A 420 16.61 4.47 8.28
C TYR A 420 16.32 4.14 9.75
N PHE A 421 16.39 5.14 10.63
CA PHE A 421 16.04 4.99 12.03
C PHE A 421 14.57 4.59 12.21
N ALA A 422 13.65 5.27 11.53
CA ALA A 422 12.23 4.97 11.55
C ALA A 422 11.94 3.54 11.05
N GLY A 423 12.55 3.13 9.93
CA GLY A 423 12.39 1.77 9.39
C GLY A 423 13.02 0.67 10.24
N ALA A 424 14.13 0.95 10.92
CA ALA A 424 14.73 0.03 11.88
C ALA A 424 13.84 -0.14 13.13
N LEU A 425 13.27 0.95 13.64
CA LEU A 425 12.32 0.89 14.76
C LEU A 425 11.03 0.14 14.40
N GLU A 426 10.46 0.42 13.22
CA GLU A 426 9.27 -0.26 12.68
C GLU A 426 9.49 -1.77 12.69
N MET A 427 10.55 -2.23 12.02
CA MET A 427 10.82 -3.65 11.88
C MET A 427 11.32 -4.30 13.17
N ALA A 428 12.01 -3.58 14.07
CA ALA A 428 12.31 -4.09 15.40
C ALA A 428 11.02 -4.35 16.19
N SER A 429 10.07 -3.43 16.14
CA SER A 429 8.79 -3.59 16.83
C SER A 429 7.96 -4.76 16.26
N ILE A 430 7.85 -4.84 14.93
CA ILE A 430 7.15 -5.93 14.24
C ILE A 430 7.84 -7.27 14.53
N SER A 431 9.17 -7.34 14.49
CA SER A 431 9.91 -8.58 14.79
C SER A 431 9.65 -9.05 16.23
N ALA A 432 9.66 -8.13 17.20
CA ALA A 432 9.33 -8.47 18.59
C ALA A 432 7.87 -8.96 18.74
N PHE A 433 6.93 -8.40 17.97
CA PHE A 433 5.55 -8.86 17.94
C PHE A 433 5.44 -10.27 17.36
N MET A 434 6.05 -10.51 16.20
CA MET A 434 5.99 -11.78 15.47
C MET A 434 6.73 -12.93 16.15
N ALA A 435 7.81 -12.63 16.90
CA ALA A 435 8.55 -13.64 17.66
C ALA A 435 7.67 -14.32 18.74
N GLY A 436 6.63 -13.64 19.24
CA GLY A 436 5.69 -14.21 20.21
C GLY A 436 6.30 -14.61 21.56
N GLY A 437 7.57 -14.25 21.81
CA GLY A 437 8.30 -14.60 23.02
C GLY A 437 7.81 -13.86 24.27
N GLN A 438 8.41 -14.18 25.41
CA GLN A 438 8.11 -13.57 26.72
C GLN A 438 8.50 -12.08 26.82
N ARG A 439 9.20 -11.54 25.80
CA ARG A 439 9.66 -10.15 25.83
C ARG A 439 8.46 -9.18 25.85
N PRO A 440 8.48 -8.15 26.73
CA PRO A 440 7.54 -7.04 26.65
C PRO A 440 7.60 -6.39 25.26
N TYR A 441 6.44 -6.10 24.67
CA TYR A 441 6.41 -5.46 23.35
C TYR A 441 6.91 -4.03 23.42
N PRO A 442 7.86 -3.64 22.56
CA PRO A 442 8.40 -2.29 22.55
C PRO A 442 7.44 -1.33 21.82
N ALA A 443 6.29 -1.02 22.43
CA ALA A 443 5.28 -0.11 21.89
C ALA A 443 5.88 1.24 21.45
N HIS A 444 6.74 1.81 22.29
CA HIS A 444 7.46 3.05 22.00
C HIS A 444 8.30 3.01 20.72
N TYR A 445 8.77 1.84 20.26
CA TYR A 445 9.49 1.76 18.97
C TYR A 445 8.53 2.03 17.80
N MET A 446 7.33 1.47 17.84
CA MET A 446 6.33 1.71 16.80
C MET A 446 5.84 3.16 16.82
N GLU A 447 5.53 3.71 18.00
CA GLU A 447 5.09 5.10 18.15
C GLU A 447 6.15 6.10 17.67
N THR A 448 7.42 5.87 18.05
CA THR A 448 8.55 6.70 17.61
C THR A 448 8.76 6.57 16.11
N SER A 449 8.61 5.36 15.55
CA SER A 449 8.73 5.13 14.10
C SER A 449 7.69 5.93 13.31
N ILE A 450 6.42 5.80 13.68
CA ILE A 450 5.31 6.56 13.06
C ILE A 450 5.59 8.06 13.14
N SER A 451 5.94 8.55 14.34
CA SER A 451 6.24 9.97 14.56
C SER A 451 7.43 10.44 13.72
N THR A 452 8.49 9.64 13.63
CA THR A 452 9.67 10.00 12.85
C THR A 452 9.35 10.04 11.35
N TYR A 453 8.53 9.11 10.84
CA TYR A 453 8.12 9.15 9.43
C TYR A 453 7.26 10.39 9.10
N VAL A 454 6.32 10.76 9.98
CA VAL A 454 5.47 11.96 9.79
C VAL A 454 6.29 13.24 9.96
N ASP A 455 6.88 13.42 11.13
CA ASP A 455 7.37 14.72 11.58
C ASP A 455 8.76 15.04 11.00
N ALA A 456 9.68 14.05 11.00
CA ALA A 456 11.06 14.25 10.56
C ALA A 456 11.29 13.89 9.09
N CYS A 457 10.69 12.81 8.60
CA CYS A 457 10.92 12.33 7.23
C CYS A 457 9.96 12.93 6.20
N ARG A 458 8.76 13.35 6.63
CA ARG A 458 7.64 13.74 5.75
C ARG A 458 7.32 12.66 4.71
N GLN A 459 7.32 11.40 5.14
CA GLN A 459 7.06 10.23 4.30
C GLN A 459 5.76 9.55 4.72
N HIS A 460 4.63 10.18 4.39
CA HIS A 460 3.30 9.73 4.83
C HIS A 460 2.94 8.30 4.42
N GLN A 461 3.43 7.82 3.26
CA GLN A 461 3.22 6.43 2.84
C GLN A 461 3.82 5.40 3.82
N PHE A 462 5.03 5.65 4.35
CA PHE A 462 5.69 4.76 5.30
C PHE A 462 5.10 4.93 6.69
N ALA A 463 4.69 6.14 7.07
CA ALA A 463 3.96 6.38 8.31
C ALA A 463 2.60 5.65 8.33
N ALA A 464 1.84 5.69 7.24
CA ALA A 464 0.59 4.96 7.09
C ALA A 464 0.81 3.46 7.17
N ARG A 465 1.83 2.92 6.47
CA ARG A 465 2.19 1.50 6.55
C ARG A 465 2.56 1.08 7.99
N ALA A 466 3.45 1.82 8.64
CA ALA A 466 3.88 1.55 10.00
C ALA A 466 2.67 1.58 10.96
N THR A 467 1.75 2.52 10.76
CA THR A 467 0.49 2.60 11.52
C THR A 467 -0.37 1.36 11.29
N LEU A 468 -0.61 0.96 10.04
CA LEU A 468 -1.42 -0.21 9.69
C LEU A 468 -0.85 -1.51 10.29
N PHE A 469 0.48 -1.68 10.31
CA PHE A 469 1.11 -2.82 10.99
C PHE A 469 1.08 -2.68 12.53
N GLY A 470 1.36 -1.49 13.04
CA GLY A 470 1.43 -1.20 14.47
C GLY A 470 0.11 -1.41 15.19
N ILE A 471 -1.03 -1.04 14.57
CA ILE A 471 -2.34 -1.21 15.17
C ILE A 471 -2.70 -2.69 15.39
N GLU A 472 -2.21 -3.62 14.56
CA GLU A 472 -2.47 -5.05 14.77
C GLU A 472 -1.74 -5.55 16.03
N ALA A 473 -0.49 -5.11 16.22
CA ALA A 473 0.26 -5.40 17.43
C ALA A 473 -0.38 -4.76 18.67
N PHE A 474 -0.83 -3.50 18.59
CA PHE A 474 -1.51 -2.83 19.70
C PHE A 474 -2.85 -3.52 20.05
N LYS A 475 -3.70 -3.79 19.06
CA LYS A 475 -5.01 -4.45 19.27
C LYS A 475 -4.85 -5.85 19.87
N SER A 476 -3.93 -6.66 19.38
CA SER A 476 -3.67 -8.01 19.90
C SER A 476 -3.27 -8.01 21.38
N ARG A 477 -2.61 -6.94 21.84
CA ARG A 477 -2.17 -6.73 23.23
C ARG A 477 -3.15 -5.89 24.05
N ARG A 478 -4.34 -5.58 23.52
CA ARG A 478 -5.39 -4.76 24.17
C ARG A 478 -4.96 -3.31 24.45
N MET A 479 -3.96 -2.81 23.73
CA MET A 479 -3.48 -1.43 23.77
C MET A 479 -4.32 -0.54 22.84
N TYR A 480 -5.63 -0.50 23.09
CA TYR A 480 -6.59 0.16 22.19
C TYR A 480 -6.46 1.70 22.20
N SER A 481 -5.94 2.29 23.28
CA SER A 481 -5.71 3.74 23.34
C SER A 481 -4.58 4.13 22.40
N GLU A 482 -3.48 3.38 22.45
CA GLU A 482 -2.28 3.54 21.63
C GLU A 482 -2.61 3.30 20.16
N ALA A 483 -3.40 2.26 19.85
CA ALA A 483 -3.92 2.04 18.50
C ALA A 483 -4.73 3.24 17.98
N ALA A 484 -5.65 3.77 18.79
CA ALA A 484 -6.47 4.91 18.41
C ALA A 484 -5.61 6.16 18.17
N PHE A 485 -4.65 6.46 19.05
CA PHE A 485 -3.78 7.63 18.88
C PHE A 485 -2.85 7.52 17.67
N ALA A 486 -2.32 6.32 17.38
CA ALA A 486 -1.54 6.07 16.16
C ALA A 486 -2.36 6.33 14.89
N LEU A 487 -3.62 5.88 14.85
CA LEU A 487 -4.53 6.12 13.74
C LEU A 487 -4.84 7.61 13.57
N LEU A 488 -5.16 8.31 14.66
CA LEU A 488 -5.47 9.74 14.63
C LEU A 488 -4.27 10.60 14.20
N LYS A 489 -3.04 10.19 14.54
CA LYS A 489 -1.84 10.93 14.12
C LYS A 489 -1.68 10.96 12.60
N MET A 490 -2.23 9.98 11.90
CA MET A 490 -2.16 9.87 10.44
C MET A 490 -3.29 10.60 9.71
N THR A 491 -4.25 11.19 10.41
CA THR A 491 -5.35 11.92 9.78
C THR A 491 -4.90 13.33 9.42
N GLY A 492 -5.15 13.74 8.19
CA GLY A 492 -4.80 15.06 7.66
C GLY A 492 -5.50 15.35 6.34
N GLU A 493 -5.13 16.45 5.69
CA GLU A 493 -5.75 16.91 4.45
C GLU A 493 -5.13 16.29 3.19
N GLU A 494 -4.04 15.53 3.31
CA GLU A 494 -3.37 14.91 2.17
C GLU A 494 -4.19 13.81 1.47
N SER A 495 -5.10 13.16 2.21
CA SER A 495 -5.99 12.14 1.65
C SER A 495 -7.25 12.03 2.49
N ASP A 496 -8.38 12.52 1.95
CA ASP A 496 -9.68 12.41 2.61
C ASP A 496 -10.08 10.94 2.81
N LEU A 497 -9.84 10.06 1.83
CA LEU A 497 -10.16 8.63 1.94
C LEU A 497 -9.38 7.94 3.08
N LEU A 498 -8.05 8.12 3.12
CA LEU A 498 -7.22 7.55 4.18
C LEU A 498 -7.68 8.08 5.54
N SER A 499 -7.83 9.40 5.68
CA SER A 499 -8.29 10.03 6.91
C SER A 499 -9.63 9.47 7.38
N ALA A 500 -10.61 9.32 6.49
CA ALA A 500 -11.92 8.77 6.81
C ALA A 500 -11.82 7.36 7.41
N ILE A 501 -11.06 6.49 6.74
CA ILE A 501 -10.86 5.10 7.14
C ILE A 501 -10.15 5.02 8.50
N LEU A 502 -9.09 5.81 8.70
CA LEU A 502 -8.33 5.78 9.96
C LEU A 502 -9.14 6.37 11.13
N LEU A 503 -9.93 7.42 10.90
CA LEU A 503 -10.85 7.98 11.90
C LEU A 503 -11.89 6.94 12.35
N GLU A 504 -12.49 6.22 11.41
CA GLU A 504 -13.42 5.14 11.72
C GLU A 504 -12.74 4.03 12.55
N GLN A 505 -11.56 3.57 12.13
CA GLN A 505 -10.83 2.54 12.88
C GLN A 505 -10.43 3.03 14.29
N ALA A 506 -10.09 4.30 14.43
CA ALA A 506 -9.81 4.91 15.73
C ALA A 506 -11.06 4.94 16.62
N ALA A 507 -12.22 5.25 16.04
CA ALA A 507 -13.51 5.18 16.71
C ALA A 507 -13.75 3.79 17.29
N HIS A 508 -13.62 2.73 16.49
CA HIS A 508 -13.80 1.35 16.96
C HIS A 508 -12.80 0.97 18.06
N CYS A 509 -11.57 1.49 18.02
CA CYS A 509 -10.61 1.31 19.11
C CYS A 509 -11.11 1.94 20.42
N PHE A 510 -11.72 3.13 20.39
CA PHE A 510 -12.30 3.77 21.58
C PHE A 510 -13.46 3.00 22.22
N LEU A 511 -14.22 2.20 21.46
CA LEU A 511 -15.21 1.29 22.03
C LEU A 511 -14.58 0.14 22.81
N ARG A 512 -13.32 -0.21 22.51
CA ARG A 512 -12.60 -1.32 23.13
C ARG A 512 -11.64 -0.90 24.25
N THR A 513 -11.49 0.40 24.50
CA THR A 513 -10.70 0.89 25.65
C THR A 513 -11.38 0.55 26.98
N ARG A 514 -10.60 0.56 28.07
CA ARG A 514 -11.11 0.42 29.44
C ARG A 514 -10.69 1.64 30.26
N PRO A 515 -11.63 2.51 30.68
CA PRO A 515 -13.07 2.48 30.40
C PRO A 515 -13.40 2.74 28.92
N GLN A 516 -14.60 2.32 28.48
CA GLN A 516 -15.09 2.57 27.12
C GLN A 516 -15.28 4.07 26.89
N ARG A 517 -14.86 4.57 25.73
CA ARG A 517 -14.93 6.00 25.38
C ARG A 517 -15.96 6.24 24.28
N ILE A 518 -17.24 5.97 24.60
CA ILE A 518 -18.37 6.01 23.65
C ILE A 518 -18.52 7.39 22.98
N ARG A 519 -18.30 8.48 23.73
CA ARG A 519 -18.33 9.84 23.15
C ARG A 519 -17.21 10.05 22.12
N LYS A 520 -16.00 9.54 22.39
CA LYS A 520 -14.90 9.60 21.41
C LYS A 520 -15.21 8.75 20.18
N TYR A 521 -15.87 7.59 20.34
CA TYR A 521 -16.36 6.83 19.20
C TYR A 521 -17.30 7.67 18.33
N ALA A 522 -18.40 8.18 18.89
CA ALA A 522 -19.40 8.94 18.11
C ALA A 522 -18.81 10.18 17.45
N PHE A 523 -17.94 10.91 18.15
CA PHE A 523 -17.25 12.07 17.59
C PHE A 523 -16.35 11.71 16.41
N ASN A 524 -15.53 10.65 16.53
CA ASN A 524 -14.66 10.22 15.42
C ASN A 524 -15.46 9.63 14.25
N MET A 525 -16.62 9.01 14.50
CA MET A 525 -17.53 8.59 13.44
C MET A 525 -18.10 9.79 12.66
N ILE A 526 -18.41 10.93 13.31
CA ILE A 526 -18.82 12.16 12.60
C ILE A 526 -17.70 12.65 11.69
N LEU A 527 -16.47 12.72 12.20
CA LEU A 527 -15.30 13.15 11.43
C LEU A 527 -15.01 12.19 10.27
N ALA A 528 -15.13 10.88 10.49
CA ALA A 528 -14.99 9.87 9.44
C ALA A 528 -16.07 10.07 8.36
N GLY A 529 -17.32 10.33 8.76
CA GLY A 529 -18.43 10.60 7.84
C GLY A 529 -18.16 11.82 6.95
N HIS A 530 -17.63 12.89 7.53
CA HIS A 530 -17.25 14.10 6.79
C HIS A 530 -16.17 13.80 5.74
N ARG A 531 -15.09 13.13 6.14
CA ARG A 531 -13.99 12.74 5.23
C ARG A 531 -14.44 11.74 4.17
N TYR A 532 -15.32 10.79 4.49
CA TYR A 532 -15.92 9.89 3.51
C TYR A 532 -16.76 10.65 2.48
N SER A 533 -17.50 11.69 2.90
CA SER A 533 -18.26 12.52 1.97
C SER A 533 -17.34 13.23 0.99
N LYS A 534 -16.24 13.84 1.46
CA LYS A 534 -15.23 14.49 0.61
C LYS A 534 -14.54 13.50 -0.35
N ALA A 535 -14.37 12.24 0.07
CA ALA A 535 -13.84 11.16 -0.77
C ALA A 535 -14.91 10.52 -1.69
N ALA A 536 -16.09 11.12 -1.86
CA ALA A 536 -17.22 10.59 -2.63
C ALA A 536 -17.73 9.19 -2.18
N GLN A 537 -17.38 8.73 -0.98
CA GLN A 537 -17.81 7.46 -0.38
C GLN A 537 -19.14 7.62 0.38
N ARG A 538 -20.18 8.12 -0.32
CA ARG A 538 -21.46 8.56 0.27
C ARG A 538 -22.15 7.51 1.15
N LYS A 539 -22.08 6.22 0.77
CA LYS A 539 -22.65 5.12 1.58
C LYS A 539 -21.96 4.97 2.94
N HIS A 540 -20.62 5.04 2.95
CA HIS A 540 -19.84 4.99 4.19
C HIS A 540 -20.05 6.26 5.03
N ALA A 541 -20.14 7.42 4.38
CA ALA A 541 -20.48 8.67 5.06
C ALA A 541 -21.82 8.56 5.81
N LEU A 542 -22.90 8.18 5.11
CA LEU A 542 -24.23 7.99 5.70
C LEU A 542 -24.21 6.99 6.86
N ARG A 543 -23.52 5.85 6.70
CA ARG A 543 -23.35 4.83 7.74
C ARG A 543 -22.71 5.42 8.99
N CYS A 544 -21.62 6.17 8.82
CA CYS A 544 -20.93 6.82 9.93
C CYS A 544 -21.84 7.80 10.70
N TYR A 545 -22.60 8.64 9.99
CA TYR A 545 -23.54 9.56 10.62
C TYR A 545 -24.69 8.84 11.35
N LYS A 546 -25.24 7.76 10.77
CA LYS A 546 -26.27 6.94 11.43
C LYS A 546 -25.76 6.32 12.74
N HIS A 547 -24.52 5.85 12.79
CA HIS A 547 -23.89 5.38 14.04
C HIS A 547 -23.73 6.47 15.08
N SER A 548 -23.32 7.68 14.67
CA SER A 548 -23.20 8.82 15.58
C SER A 548 -24.55 9.27 16.11
N LEU A 549 -25.57 9.37 15.25
CA LEU A 549 -26.93 9.74 15.64
C LEU A 549 -27.46 8.80 16.73
N PHE A 550 -27.30 7.49 16.56
CA PHE A 550 -27.73 6.50 17.56
C PHE A 550 -27.15 6.75 18.95
N ILE A 551 -25.92 7.26 19.03
CA ILE A 551 -25.28 7.57 20.31
C ILE A 551 -25.77 8.89 20.91
N TYR A 552 -26.03 9.91 20.10
CA TYR A 552 -26.47 11.23 20.56
C TYR A 552 -27.97 11.33 20.81
N HIS A 553 -28.76 10.48 20.15
CA HIS A 553 -30.20 10.47 20.26
C HIS A 553 -30.66 10.39 21.72
N SER A 554 -31.62 11.24 22.07
CA SER A 554 -32.21 11.30 23.41
C SER A 554 -31.24 11.63 24.56
N LYS A 555 -30.06 12.22 24.28
CA LYS A 555 -29.10 12.64 25.33
C LYS A 555 -29.09 14.14 25.66
N SER A 556 -30.04 14.91 25.11
CA SER A 556 -30.17 16.37 25.24
C SER A 556 -29.13 17.20 24.46
N TRP A 557 -28.49 16.64 23.44
CA TRP A 557 -27.51 17.32 22.58
C TRP A 557 -28.18 17.81 21.29
N ARG A 558 -29.28 18.56 21.43
CA ARG A 558 -30.17 18.87 20.31
C ARG A 558 -29.45 19.52 19.11
N MET A 559 -28.52 20.45 19.33
CA MET A 559 -27.79 21.06 18.22
C MET A 559 -26.94 20.06 17.42
N ALA A 560 -26.33 19.07 18.07
CA ALA A 560 -25.57 18.02 17.39
C ALA A 560 -26.50 17.04 16.69
N GLU A 561 -27.64 16.71 17.32
CA GLU A 561 -28.68 15.86 16.74
C GLU A 561 -29.28 16.50 15.48
N ASP A 562 -29.61 17.79 15.51
CA ASP A 562 -30.09 18.56 14.35
C ASP A 562 -29.07 18.52 13.21
N HIS A 563 -27.80 18.81 13.51
CA HIS A 563 -26.75 18.80 12.49
C HIS A 563 -26.57 17.41 11.85
N ILE A 564 -26.54 16.35 12.67
CA ILE A 564 -26.39 14.98 12.16
C ILE A 564 -27.62 14.57 11.33
N ASN A 565 -28.84 14.88 11.79
CA ASN A 565 -30.08 14.60 11.04
C ASN A 565 -30.11 15.37 9.70
N PHE A 566 -29.68 16.62 9.68
CA PHE A 566 -29.56 17.40 8.44
C PHE A 566 -28.60 16.74 7.45
N ILE A 567 -27.41 16.31 7.91
CA ILE A 567 -26.45 15.63 7.03
C ILE A 567 -27.00 14.27 6.57
N ILE A 568 -27.62 13.48 7.44
CA ILE A 568 -28.25 12.20 7.07
C ILE A 568 -29.31 12.44 5.99
N GLY A 569 -30.13 13.47 6.12
CA GLY A 569 -31.14 13.85 5.13
C GLY A 569 -30.53 14.08 3.75
N ARG A 570 -29.50 14.93 3.68
CA ARG A 570 -28.81 15.24 2.41
C ARG A 570 -28.08 14.03 1.80
N GLN A 571 -27.38 13.25 2.62
CA GLN A 571 -26.68 12.05 2.15
C GLN A 571 -27.66 10.98 1.64
N SER A 572 -28.78 10.80 2.34
CA SER A 572 -29.84 9.86 1.93
C SER A 572 -30.50 10.31 0.62
N PHE A 573 -30.75 11.62 0.47
CA PHE A 573 -31.27 12.20 -0.78
C PHE A 573 -30.32 11.94 -1.95
N ASN A 574 -29.02 12.23 -1.79
CA ASN A 574 -28.00 11.99 -2.82
C ASN A 574 -27.87 10.50 -3.20
N LEU A 575 -28.16 9.59 -2.26
CA LEU A 575 -28.21 8.14 -2.47
C LEU A 575 -29.56 7.65 -3.01
N ARG A 576 -30.50 8.55 -3.32
CA ARG A 576 -31.87 8.27 -3.77
C ARG A 576 -32.71 7.48 -2.76
N GLN A 577 -32.36 7.57 -1.48
CA GLN A 577 -33.10 7.00 -0.36
C GLN A 577 -34.08 8.05 0.17
N LEU A 578 -35.14 8.33 -0.61
CA LEU A 578 -36.04 9.46 -0.34
C LEU A 578 -36.80 9.31 0.99
N GLU A 579 -37.20 8.09 1.35
CA GLU A 579 -37.88 7.84 2.63
C GLU A 579 -36.98 8.14 3.84
N ASP A 580 -35.73 7.66 3.82
CA ASP A 580 -34.73 7.94 4.85
C ASP A 580 -34.41 9.45 4.93
N ALA A 581 -34.32 10.11 3.78
CA ALA A 581 -34.09 11.55 3.71
C ALA A 581 -35.24 12.34 4.35
N LEU A 582 -36.48 11.99 3.99
CA LEU A 582 -37.68 12.60 4.52
C LEU A 582 -37.80 12.40 6.04
N LEU A 583 -37.53 11.19 6.53
CA LEU A 583 -37.53 10.90 7.97
C LEU A 583 -36.51 11.73 8.73
N ALA A 584 -35.28 11.84 8.22
CA ALA A 584 -34.24 12.63 8.86
C ALA A 584 -34.55 14.13 8.89
N PHE A 585 -35.08 14.69 7.78
CA PHE A 585 -35.49 16.09 7.74
C PHE A 585 -36.73 16.36 8.60
N LYS A 586 -37.65 15.39 8.72
CA LYS A 586 -38.80 15.50 9.61
C LYS A 586 -38.36 15.70 11.06
N GLU A 587 -37.37 14.95 11.54
CA GLU A 587 -36.85 15.08 12.92
C GLU A 587 -36.37 16.52 13.23
N LEU A 588 -35.89 17.27 12.23
CA LEU A 588 -35.48 18.68 12.39
C LEU A 588 -36.65 19.64 12.63
N LEU A 589 -37.87 19.22 12.29
CA LEU A 589 -39.10 20.00 12.41
C LEU A 589 -39.89 19.62 13.66
N LEU A 590 -39.45 18.59 14.40
CA LEU A 590 -40.13 18.10 15.59
C LEU A 590 -39.56 18.77 16.85
N GLY A 591 -40.44 19.27 17.72
CA GLY A 591 -40.07 19.83 19.03
C GLY A 591 -39.54 21.27 18.99
N GLU A 592 -39.00 21.72 20.13
CA GLU A 592 -38.38 23.04 20.26
C GLU A 592 -36.95 23.02 19.69
N SER A 593 -36.77 23.65 18.53
CA SER A 593 -35.46 23.86 17.91
C SER A 593 -34.68 24.95 18.63
N PHE A 594 -33.38 24.70 18.87
CA PHE A 594 -32.44 25.70 19.39
C PHE A 594 -31.67 26.42 18.27
N GLN A 595 -32.03 26.17 17.00
CA GLN A 595 -31.39 26.77 15.84
C GLN A 595 -31.95 28.16 15.54
N SER A 596 -31.20 28.96 14.77
CA SER A 596 -31.69 30.27 14.30
C SER A 596 -32.92 30.12 13.40
N ALA A 597 -33.74 31.17 13.31
CA ALA A 597 -34.91 31.18 12.42
C ALA A 597 -34.52 30.93 10.94
N GLU A 598 -33.35 31.43 10.52
CA GLU A 598 -32.79 31.21 9.20
C GLU A 598 -32.48 29.73 8.95
N GLN A 599 -31.83 29.07 9.92
CA GLN A 599 -31.50 27.65 9.81
C GLN A 599 -32.78 26.77 9.82
N GLN A 600 -33.76 27.12 10.65
CA GLN A 600 -35.07 26.44 10.66
C GLN A 600 -35.80 26.58 9.32
N ALA A 601 -35.76 27.78 8.71
CA ALA A 601 -36.30 27.99 7.37
C ALA A 601 -35.56 27.17 6.31
N SER A 602 -34.24 27.00 6.46
CA SER A 602 -33.44 26.10 5.62
C SER A 602 -33.88 24.65 5.73
N TYR A 603 -34.06 24.14 6.96
CA TYR A 603 -34.55 22.77 7.19
C TYR A 603 -35.94 22.53 6.59
N LEU A 604 -36.85 23.51 6.71
CA LEU A 604 -38.18 23.41 6.11
C LEU A 604 -38.12 23.36 4.57
N ARG A 605 -37.24 24.14 3.95
CA ARG A 605 -37.05 24.12 2.48
C ARG A 605 -36.57 22.76 2.00
N GLU A 606 -35.56 22.19 2.64
CA GLU A 606 -35.02 20.87 2.29
C GLU A 606 -36.07 19.77 2.49
N PHE A 607 -36.83 19.81 3.60
CA PHE A 607 -37.94 18.88 3.84
C PHE A 607 -38.99 18.94 2.73
N LEU A 608 -39.44 20.15 2.37
CA LEU A 608 -40.45 20.34 1.33
C LEU A 608 -39.94 19.92 -0.06
N PHE A 609 -38.65 20.13 -0.34
CA PHE A 609 -38.04 19.73 -1.60
C PHE A 609 -38.02 18.21 -1.78
N VAL A 610 -37.76 17.43 -0.71
CA VAL A 610 -37.78 15.96 -0.77
C VAL A 610 -39.19 15.39 -0.69
N PHE A 611 -40.13 16.10 -0.05
CA PHE A 611 -41.51 15.64 0.11
C PHE A 611 -42.36 15.75 -1.17
N GLN A 612 -42.04 16.72 -2.04
CA GLN A 612 -42.67 16.89 -3.36
C GLN A 612 -42.27 15.77 -4.31
#